data_AF-A0A2T4X7X4-F1
#
_entry.id   AF-A0A2T4X7X4-F1
#
_cell.length_a   1.000
_cell.length_b   1.000
_cell.length_c   1.000
_cell.angle_alpha   90.00
_cell.angle_beta   90.00
_cell.angle_gamma   90.00
#
_symmetry.space_group_name_H-M   'P 1'
#
loop_
_entity.id
_entity.type
_entity.pdbx_description
1 polymer ?
#
loop_
_entity_poly.entity_id
_entity_poly.type
_entity_poly.pdbx_seq_one_letter_code
_entity_poly.pdbx_strand_id
1 'polypeptide(L)'
;MKKELFNPLYWKRSLLMSFLGLGLAVWFLFFDTYSLLTRVQLEWRKTELIEEKQQLDARAQQLRQELEELAKEDQGLEKIAREEYGMKKPGETVYKIEKPDR
;
A
#
# COMPACT_ATOMS: atom_id res chain seq x y z
N MET A 1 44.21 40.49 -14.80
CA MET A 1 43.01 39.99 -14.07
C MET A 1 43.45 39.27 -12.81
N LYS A 2 42.91 39.61 -11.65
CA LYS A 2 43.35 39.08 -10.33
C LYS A 2 42.97 37.60 -10.19
N LYS A 3 43.94 36.71 -10.33
CA LYS A 3 43.77 35.23 -10.26
C LYS A 3 43.41 34.73 -8.86
N GLU A 4 43.56 35.58 -7.84
CA GLU A 4 43.26 35.32 -6.44
C GLU A 4 41.76 35.09 -6.14
N LEU A 5 40.86 35.59 -6.99
CA LEU A 5 39.41 35.48 -6.77
C LEU A 5 38.79 34.15 -7.27
N PHE A 6 39.50 33.42 -8.15
CA PHE A 6 38.96 32.23 -8.81
C PHE A 6 39.69 30.93 -8.46
N ASN A 7 40.74 30.97 -7.64
CA ASN A 7 41.47 29.76 -7.25
C ASN A 7 41.30 29.45 -5.75
N PRO A 8 40.42 28.50 -5.37
CA PRO A 8 40.15 28.17 -3.98
C PRO A 8 41.37 27.61 -3.24
N LEU A 9 42.41 27.17 -3.96
CA LEU A 9 43.62 26.55 -3.39
C LEU A 9 44.55 27.52 -2.63
N TYR A 10 44.38 28.84 -2.77
CA TYR A 10 45.16 29.85 -2.03
C TYR A 10 44.51 30.28 -0.71
N TRP A 11 43.29 29.82 -0.43
CA TRP A 11 42.65 30.08 0.86
C TRP A 11 43.36 29.29 1.96
N LYS A 12 43.46 29.89 3.15
CA LYS A 12 44.10 29.26 4.31
C LYS A 12 43.50 27.86 4.50
N ARG A 13 44.35 26.85 4.67
CA ARG A 13 43.94 25.44 4.80
C ARG A 13 42.83 25.26 5.86
N SER A 14 42.86 26.04 6.94
CA SER A 14 41.81 26.05 7.97
C SER A 14 40.43 26.51 7.49
N LEU A 15 40.35 27.50 6.58
CA LEU A 15 39.08 27.95 6.00
C LEU A 15 38.51 26.89 5.05
N LEU A 16 39.37 26.26 4.25
CA LEU A 16 38.99 25.19 3.34
C LEU A 16 38.45 23.96 4.11
N MET A 17 39.13 23.59 5.19
CA MET A 17 38.68 22.51 6.08
C MET A 17 37.38 22.87 6.83
N SER A 18 37.21 24.13 7.23
CA SER A 18 35.97 24.59 7.86
C SER A 18 34.79 24.58 6.88
N PHE A 19 35.00 24.98 5.64
CA PHE A 19 33.95 24.96 4.61
C PHE A 19 33.59 23.52 4.22
N LEU A 20 34.59 22.63 4.10
CA LEU A 20 34.40 21.20 3.88
C LEU A 20 33.62 20.55 5.04
N GLY A 21 34.00 20.85 6.29
CA GLY A 21 33.31 20.35 7.48
C GLY A 21 31.88 20.85 7.59
N LEU A 22 31.62 22.13 7.27
CA LEU A 22 30.27 22.70 7.25
C LEU A 22 29.41 22.06 6.15
N GLY A 23 29.97 21.85 4.96
CA GLY A 23 29.29 21.16 3.87
C GLY A 23 28.92 19.72 4.24
N LEU A 24 29.84 18.99 4.87
CA LEU A 24 29.57 17.65 5.39
C LEU A 24 28.54 17.65 6.51
N ALA A 25 28.59 18.61 7.44
CA ALA A 25 27.59 18.73 8.51
C ALA A 25 26.20 18.99 7.93
N VAL A 26 26.07 19.91 6.96
CA VAL A 26 24.81 20.16 6.25
C VAL A 26 24.37 18.92 5.47
N TRP A 27 25.29 18.19 4.84
CA TRP A 27 24.98 16.93 4.17
C TRP A 27 24.40 15.89 5.14
N PHE A 28 25.05 15.66 6.28
CA PHE A 28 24.56 14.72 7.29
C PHE A 28 23.27 15.18 7.97
N LEU A 29 23.02 16.48 8.08
CA LEU A 29 21.78 16.99 8.65
C LEU A 29 20.59 16.93 7.68
N PHE A 30 20.82 17.17 6.38
CA PHE A 30 19.73 17.35 5.41
C PHE A 30 19.58 16.18 4.41
N PHE A 31 20.68 15.54 4.02
CA PHE A 31 20.71 14.46 3.02
C PHE A 31 20.88 13.06 3.63
N ASP A 32 21.21 12.93 4.92
CA ASP A 32 21.25 11.62 5.59
C ASP A 32 19.84 11.07 5.84
N THR A 33 19.79 9.75 6.07
CA THR A 33 18.68 8.81 6.21
C THR A 33 17.53 9.24 7.14
N TYR A 34 17.71 10.30 7.93
CA TYR A 34 16.70 10.92 8.81
C TYR A 34 16.09 12.22 8.29
N SER A 35 16.18 12.46 6.98
CA SER A 35 15.62 13.65 6.34
C SER A 35 14.15 13.89 6.75
N LEU A 36 13.77 15.15 6.93
CA LEU A 36 12.40 15.53 7.25
C LEU A 36 11.41 15.03 6.18
N LEU A 37 11.86 14.91 4.93
CA LEU A 37 11.08 14.37 3.81
C LEU A 37 10.67 12.91 4.07
N THR A 38 11.60 12.09 4.54
CA THR A 38 11.34 10.68 4.86
C THR A 38 10.31 10.56 5.98
N ARG A 39 10.38 11.42 7.01
CA ARG A 39 9.41 11.42 8.11
C ARG A 39 8.01 11.79 7.63
N VAL A 40 7.90 12.79 6.76
CA VAL A 40 6.62 13.16 6.14
C VAL A 40 6.10 11.97 5.34
N GLN A 41 6.87 11.42 4.40
CA GLN A 41 6.45 10.26 3.60
C GLN A 41 5.98 9.08 4.47
N LEU A 42 6.65 8.81 5.58
CA LEU A 42 6.28 7.74 6.51
C LEU A 42 4.94 8.02 7.21
N GLU A 43 4.68 9.25 7.67
CA GLU A 43 3.37 9.59 8.29
C GLU A 43 2.23 9.54 7.27
N TRP A 44 2.48 9.95 6.02
CA TRP A 44 1.50 9.79 4.94
C TRP A 44 1.21 8.31 4.67
N ARG A 45 2.24 7.48 4.53
CA ARG A 45 2.08 6.04 4.30
C ARG A 45 1.39 5.35 5.47
N LYS A 46 1.69 5.75 6.70
CA LYS A 46 1.02 5.26 7.90
C LYS A 46 -0.47 5.61 7.91
N THR A 47 -0.83 6.84 7.53
CA THR A 47 -2.23 7.25 7.43
C THR A 47 -2.98 6.44 6.38
N GLU A 48 -2.38 6.25 5.21
CA GLU A 48 -2.93 5.40 4.14
C GLU A 48 -3.16 3.96 4.60
N LEU A 49 -2.19 3.35 5.29
CA LEU A 49 -2.32 2.00 5.84
C LEU A 49 -3.42 1.88 6.91
N ILE A 50 -3.61 2.92 7.73
CA ILE A 50 -4.69 2.95 8.72
C ILE A 50 -6.06 3.00 8.02
N GLU A 51 -6.20 3.82 6.99
CA GLU A 51 -7.43 3.90 6.20
C GLU A 51 -7.73 2.58 5.49
N GLU A 52 -6.73 1.99 4.84
CA GLU A 52 -6.85 0.68 4.17
C GLU A 52 -7.28 -0.40 5.18
N LYS A 53 -6.67 -0.43 6.36
CA LYS A 53 -7.05 -1.34 7.45
C LYS A 53 -8.52 -1.15 7.83
N GLN A 54 -8.97 0.09 8.05
CA GLN A 54 -10.36 0.36 8.42
C GLN A 54 -11.36 -0.10 7.35
N GLN A 55 -11.04 0.13 6.07
CA GLN A 55 -11.88 -0.32 4.96
C GLN A 55 -11.95 -1.85 4.89
N LEU A 56 -10.83 -2.54 5.07
CA LEU A 56 -10.78 -4.01 5.09
C LEU A 56 -11.53 -4.59 6.28
N ASP A 57 -11.38 -4.01 7.47
CA ASP A 57 -12.11 -4.43 8.67
C ASP A 57 -13.63 -4.27 8.48
N ALA A 58 -14.08 -3.16 7.88
CA ALA A 58 -15.48 -2.95 7.55
C ALA A 58 -16.01 -3.98 6.54
N ARG A 59 -15.26 -4.27 5.46
CA ARG A 59 -15.63 -5.30 4.49
C ARG A 59 -15.68 -6.68 5.13
N ALA A 60 -14.74 -7.01 6.00
CA ALA A 60 -14.72 -8.27 6.72
C ALA A 60 -15.94 -8.43 7.63
N GLN A 61 -16.38 -7.35 8.29
CA GLN A 61 -17.61 -7.35 9.08
C GLN A 61 -18.86 -7.57 8.22
N GLN A 62 -18.97 -6.86 7.10
CA GLN A 62 -20.09 -7.03 6.16
C GLN A 62 -20.16 -8.47 5.63
N LEU A 63 -19.03 -9.03 5.22
CA LEU A 63 -18.97 -10.40 4.70
C LEU A 63 -19.33 -11.44 5.77
N ARG A 64 -18.97 -11.20 7.04
CA ARG A 64 -19.37 -12.07 8.16
C ARG A 64 -20.88 -12.02 8.39
N GLN A 65 -21.48 -10.83 8.32
CA GLN A 65 -22.94 -10.69 8.45
C GLN A 65 -23.65 -11.42 7.30
N GLU A 66 -23.19 -11.26 6.07
CA GLU A 66 -23.72 -11.98 4.91
C GLU A 66 -23.60 -13.50 5.07
N LEU A 67 -22.47 -14.00 5.57
CA LEU A 67 -22.31 -15.42 5.88
C LEU A 67 -23.26 -15.91 6.98
N GLU A 68 -23.47 -15.12 8.03
CA GLU A 68 -24.42 -15.47 9.10
C GLU A 68 -25.86 -15.48 8.60
N GLU A 69 -26.24 -14.56 7.73
CA GLU A 69 -27.55 -14.52 7.09
C GLU A 69 -27.74 -15.73 6.17
N LEU A 70 -26.75 -16.01 5.32
CA LEU A 70 -26.77 -17.16 4.42
C LEU A 70 -26.81 -18.49 5.18
N ALA A 71 -26.10 -18.61 6.30
CA ALA A 71 -26.09 -19.81 7.13
C ALA A 71 -27.41 -20.02 7.89
N LYS A 72 -28.20 -18.97 8.13
CA LYS A 72 -29.54 -19.08 8.72
C LYS A 72 -30.58 -19.48 7.68
N GLU A 73 -30.34 -19.22 6.41
CA GLU A 73 -31.25 -19.50 5.31
C GLU A 73 -30.76 -20.69 4.47
N ASP A 74 -31.15 -21.92 4.85
CA ASP A 74 -30.79 -23.17 4.14
C ASP A 74 -31.09 -23.10 2.62
N GLN A 75 -32.15 -22.37 2.24
CA GLN A 75 -32.52 -22.18 0.84
C GLN A 75 -31.55 -21.26 0.08
N GLY A 76 -31.02 -20.22 0.74
CA GLY A 76 -30.04 -19.31 0.16
C GLY A 76 -28.71 -20.01 -0.09
N LEU A 77 -28.24 -20.82 0.86
CA LEU A 77 -27.01 -21.59 0.71
C LEU A 77 -27.12 -22.64 -0.41
N GLU A 78 -28.23 -23.39 -0.49
CA GLU A 78 -28.44 -24.35 -1.58
C GLU A 78 -28.53 -23.67 -2.96
N LYS A 79 -29.14 -22.47 -3.02
CA LYS A 79 -29.20 -21.68 -4.26
C LYS A 79 -27.82 -21.26 -4.74
N ILE A 80 -26.97 -20.69 -3.88
CA ILE A 80 -25.60 -20.30 -4.25
C ILE A 80 -24.78 -21.53 -4.65
N ALA A 81 -24.88 -22.63 -3.89
CA ALA A 81 -24.17 -23.86 -4.20
C ALA A 81 -24.54 -24.39 -5.61
N ARG A 82 -25.81 -24.29 -6.02
CA ARG A 82 -26.30 -24.75 -7.32
C ARG A 82 -26.01 -23.76 -8.46
N GLU A 83 -26.27 -22.47 -8.26
CA GLU A 83 -26.20 -21.45 -9.31
C GLU A 83 -24.76 -20.97 -9.56
N GLU A 84 -24.02 -20.63 -8.50
CA GLU A 84 -22.67 -20.07 -8.61
C GLU A 84 -21.61 -21.17 -8.72
N TYR A 85 -21.76 -22.26 -7.96
CA TYR A 85 -20.75 -23.32 -7.86
C TYR A 85 -21.12 -24.62 -8.60
N GLY A 86 -22.34 -24.72 -9.16
CA GLY A 86 -22.78 -25.91 -9.91
C GLY A 86 -22.81 -27.21 -9.09
N MET A 87 -22.89 -27.13 -7.76
CA MET A 87 -22.93 -28.29 -6.88
C MET A 87 -24.24 -29.06 -7.01
N LYS A 88 -24.15 -30.39 -6.88
CA LYS A 88 -25.29 -31.31 -6.90
C LYS A 88 -25.17 -32.34 -5.77
N LYS A 89 -26.30 -32.90 -5.33
CA LYS A 89 -26.31 -33.96 -4.32
C LYS A 89 -25.85 -35.31 -4.92
N PRO A 90 -25.24 -36.22 -4.13
CA PRO A 90 -24.88 -37.55 -4.62
C PRO A 90 -26.13 -38.30 -5.13
N GLY A 91 -26.05 -38.84 -6.34
CA GLY A 91 -27.19 -39.52 -7.00
C GLY A 91 -28.14 -38.58 -7.77
N GLU A 92 -27.89 -37.27 -7.79
CA GLU A 92 -28.69 -36.31 -8.55
C GLU A 92 -28.27 -36.25 -10.04
N THR A 93 -29.26 -36.29 -10.92
CA THR A 93 -29.11 -36.14 -12.37
C THR A 93 -29.51 -34.73 -12.78
N VAL A 94 -28.54 -33.95 -13.29
CA VAL A 94 -28.75 -32.56 -13.73
C VAL A 94 -28.93 -32.54 -15.25
N TYR A 95 -30.02 -31.93 -15.71
CA TYR A 95 -30.30 -31.73 -17.14
C TYR A 95 -30.02 -30.27 -17.51
N LYS A 96 -29.09 -30.05 -18.44
CA LYS A 96 -28.84 -28.71 -19.00
C LYS A 96 -29.78 -28.50 -20.18
N ILE A 97 -30.67 -27.53 -20.07
CA ILE A 97 -31.60 -27.17 -21.14
C ILE A 97 -30.99 -25.98 -21.89
N GLU A 98 -30.62 -26.19 -23.15
CA GLU A 98 -30.18 -25.11 -24.03
C GLU A 98 -31.42 -24.43 -24.63
N LYS A 99 -31.46 -23.09 -24.60
CA LYS A 99 -32.50 -22.36 -25.30
C LYS A 99 -32.28 -22.57 -26.80
N PRO A 100 -33.33 -22.86 -27.58
CA PRO A 100 -33.19 -22.97 -29.02
C PRO A 100 -32.70 -21.63 -29.58
N ASP A 101 -31.59 -21.67 -30.32
CA ASP A 101 -31.12 -20.53 -31.10
C ASP A 101 -32.26 -20.09 -32.03
N ARG A 102 -32.71 -18.85 -31.86
CA ARG A 102 -33.69 -18.19 -32.73
C ARG A 102 -32.98 -17.23 -33.65
#